data_AF-A0A1H6C6N8-F1
#
_entry.id   AF-A0A1H6C6N8-F1
#
_cell.length_a   1.000
_cell.length_b   1.000
_cell.length_c   1.000
_cell.angle_alpha   90.00
_cell.angle_beta   90.00
_cell.angle_gamma   90.00
#
_symmetry.space_group_name_H-M   'P 1'
#
loop_
_entity.id
_entity.type
_entity.pdbx_description
1 polymer ?
#
loop_
_entity_poly.entity_id
_entity_poly.type
_entity_poly.pdbx_seq_one_letter_code
_entity_poly.pdbx_strand_id
1 'polypeptide(L)'
;MRIALLGGTGDLGEGLALRWAFHTNHDVVIGSRDPDDAHAAADAYAETVAAHGRDVKITGFENGMATDRADVVVLAVPPYHVAEVVDSVADGLASDDVLVTPAAGVQRDEHGFHAHPPGAGSVTALVADAAPDDVPVVGALQTLPAGRLADLDADLGIDAPLVGDDGRAKDVVAGLIEDVGGLRAIDAGGLANAAEVESLTPLLINLARNDDDLADLGVRFR
;
A
#
# COMPACT_ATOMS: atom_id res chain seq x y z
N MET A 1 -4.10 3.41 15.34
CA MET A 1 -2.70 3.10 15.03
C MET A 1 -2.13 4.26 14.23
N ARG A 2 -0.82 4.43 14.24
CA ARG A 2 -0.10 5.35 13.38
C ARG A 2 0.37 4.60 12.14
N ILE A 3 -0.03 5.10 10.97
CA ILE A 3 0.23 4.47 9.67
C ILE A 3 1.11 5.42 8.86
N ALA A 4 2.33 4.99 8.56
CA ALA A 4 3.24 5.73 7.69
C ALA A 4 3.10 5.24 6.25
N LEU A 5 2.93 6.17 5.31
CA LEU A 5 2.87 5.92 3.87
C LEU A 5 4.15 6.43 3.22
N LEU A 6 5.18 5.58 3.10
CA LEU A 6 6.46 5.98 2.48
C LEU A 6 6.30 6.04 0.97
N GLY A 7 6.67 7.18 0.36
CA GLY A 7 6.25 7.47 -1.02
C GLY A 7 4.76 7.83 -1.13
N GLY A 8 4.14 8.25 -0.02
CA GLY A 8 2.71 8.49 0.09
C GLY A 8 2.18 9.67 -0.73
N THR A 9 3.04 10.39 -1.45
CA THR A 9 2.67 11.49 -2.35
C THR A 9 2.21 11.03 -3.73
N GLY A 10 2.36 9.74 -4.07
CA GLY A 10 1.86 9.16 -5.31
C GLY A 10 0.40 8.69 -5.21
N ASP A 11 -0.21 8.37 -6.36
CA ASP A 11 -1.65 8.08 -6.49
C ASP A 11 -2.18 7.02 -5.49
N LEU A 12 -1.44 5.92 -5.30
CA LEU A 12 -1.86 4.88 -4.34
C LEU A 12 -1.77 5.39 -2.90
N GLY A 13 -0.71 6.14 -2.58
CA GLY A 13 -0.52 6.76 -1.28
C GLY A 13 -1.65 7.73 -0.95
N GLU A 14 -2.03 8.58 -1.91
CA GLU A 14 -3.20 9.45 -1.81
C GLU A 14 -4.47 8.67 -1.51
N GLY A 15 -4.80 7.66 -2.33
CA GLY A 15 -6.00 6.87 -2.16
C GLY A 15 -6.08 6.18 -0.79
N LEU A 16 -4.98 5.60 -0.32
CA LEU A 16 -4.90 4.99 1.01
C LEU A 16 -5.03 6.02 2.13
N ALA A 17 -4.34 7.16 2.02
CA ALA A 17 -4.40 8.24 2.99
C ALA A 17 -5.83 8.77 3.14
N LEU A 18 -6.49 9.07 2.02
CA LEU A 18 -7.87 9.55 1.98
C LEU A 18 -8.83 8.53 2.60
N ARG A 19 -8.73 7.24 2.23
CA ARG A 19 -9.64 6.20 2.74
C ARG A 19 -9.47 5.94 4.23
N TRP A 20 -8.23 5.84 4.72
CA TRP A 20 -8.00 5.65 6.16
C TRP A 20 -8.38 6.88 6.96
N ALA A 21 -8.04 8.08 6.51
CA ALA A 21 -8.43 9.32 7.19
C ALA A 21 -9.96 9.54 7.15
N PHE A 22 -10.62 9.17 6.05
CA PHE A 22 -12.07 9.33 5.90
C PHE A 22 -12.89 8.29 6.68
N HIS A 23 -12.42 7.04 6.81
CA HIS A 23 -13.18 5.99 7.52
C HIS A 23 -12.77 5.81 8.98
N THR A 24 -11.53 6.12 9.35
CA THR A 24 -10.94 5.76 10.65
C THR A 24 -10.43 6.97 11.42
N ASN A 25 -10.00 6.74 12.67
CA ASN A 25 -9.25 7.73 13.47
C ASN A 25 -7.78 7.34 13.59
N HIS A 26 -7.23 6.63 12.60
CA HIS A 26 -5.80 6.37 12.54
C HIS A 26 -5.02 7.68 12.36
N ASP A 27 -3.80 7.70 12.88
CA ASP A 27 -2.86 8.79 12.65
C ASP A 27 -2.13 8.51 11.33
N VAL A 28 -2.59 9.15 10.25
CA VAL A 28 -2.08 8.95 8.89
C VAL A 28 -0.93 9.91 8.64
N VAL A 29 0.23 9.35 8.26
CA VAL A 29 1.47 10.10 8.05
C VAL A 29 2.01 9.86 6.65
N ILE A 30 2.15 10.92 5.86
CA ILE A 30 2.71 10.90 4.52
C ILE A 30 4.24 11.01 4.61
N GLY A 31 4.94 10.03 4.07
CA GLY A 31 6.39 10.02 3.92
C GLY A 31 6.81 10.38 2.50
N SER A 32 7.80 11.26 2.37
CA SER A 32 8.49 11.54 1.10
C SER A 32 9.99 11.70 1.32
N ARG A 33 10.78 11.69 0.25
CA ARG A 33 12.19 12.13 0.30
C ARG A 33 12.30 13.65 0.40
N ASP A 34 11.28 14.36 -0.08
CA ASP A 34 11.15 15.80 0.05
C ASP A 34 10.07 16.11 1.10
N PRO A 35 10.43 16.65 2.27
CA PRO A 35 9.47 16.95 3.33
C PRO A 35 8.45 18.03 2.93
N ASP A 36 8.79 18.94 2.01
CA ASP A 36 7.86 19.98 1.56
C ASP A 36 6.75 19.36 0.70
N ASP A 37 7.08 18.38 -0.16
CA ASP A 37 6.09 17.60 -0.92
C ASP A 37 5.17 16.80 0.02
N ALA A 38 5.72 16.19 1.07
CA ALA A 38 4.92 15.45 2.05
C ALA A 38 3.95 16.36 2.80
N HIS A 39 4.39 17.55 3.24
CA HIS A 39 3.51 18.52 3.89
C HIS A 39 2.39 18.99 2.95
N ALA A 40 2.74 19.35 1.71
CA ALA A 40 1.76 19.81 0.74
C ALA A 40 0.71 18.73 0.42
N ALA A 41 1.14 17.47 0.28
CA ALA A 41 0.24 16.33 0.08
C ALA A 41 -0.67 16.11 1.31
N ALA A 42 -0.11 16.13 2.52
CA ALA A 42 -0.88 15.95 3.74
C ALA A 42 -1.96 17.03 3.92
N ASP A 43 -1.63 18.30 3.66
CA ASP A 43 -2.59 19.41 3.70
C ASP A 43 -3.70 19.22 2.66
N ALA A 44 -3.34 18.91 1.40
CA ALA A 44 -4.31 18.67 0.34
C ALA A 44 -5.25 17.48 0.63
N TYR A 45 -4.72 16.39 1.17
CA TYR A 45 -5.52 15.22 1.53
C TYR A 45 -6.46 15.52 2.70
N ALA A 46 -5.99 16.29 3.70
CA ALA A 46 -6.83 16.72 4.82
C ALA A 46 -7.98 17.63 4.35
N GLU A 47 -7.71 18.55 3.42
CA GLU A 47 -8.73 19.40 2.79
C GLU A 47 -9.80 18.57 2.05
N THR A 48 -9.37 17.56 1.28
CA THR A 48 -10.28 16.65 0.59
C THR A 48 -11.18 15.90 1.56
N VAL A 49 -10.62 15.34 2.64
CA VAL A 49 -11.41 14.62 3.66
C VAL A 49 -12.37 15.58 4.40
N ALA A 50 -11.93 16.81 4.69
CA ALA A 50 -12.77 17.84 5.30
C ALA A 50 -13.94 18.26 4.40
N ALA A 51 -13.73 18.34 3.09
CA ALA A 51 -14.79 18.59 2.11
C ALA A 51 -15.87 17.49 2.10
N HIS A 52 -15.53 16.27 2.53
CA HIS A 52 -16.46 15.15 2.71
C HIS A 52 -17.03 15.07 4.14
N GLY A 53 -16.89 16.15 4.92
CA GLY A 53 -17.55 16.31 6.22
C GLY A 53 -16.81 15.67 7.40
N ARG A 54 -15.53 15.34 7.24
CA ARG A 54 -14.70 14.78 8.32
C ARG A 54 -13.45 15.62 8.56
N ASP A 55 -13.37 16.22 9.73
CA ASP A 55 -12.20 17.01 10.14
C ASP A 55 -11.18 16.09 10.84
N VAL A 56 -10.05 15.85 10.17
CA VAL A 56 -8.97 14.98 10.64
C VAL A 56 -7.63 15.60 10.28
N LYS A 57 -6.62 15.28 11.07
CA LYS A 57 -5.26 15.70 10.81
C LYS A 57 -4.53 14.60 10.04
N ILE A 58 -3.98 14.96 8.89
CA ILE A 58 -2.97 14.18 8.18
C ILE A 58 -1.65 14.95 8.33
N THR A 59 -0.53 14.25 8.54
CA THR A 59 0.78 14.90 8.67
C THR A 59 1.73 14.43 7.58
N GLY A 60 2.67 15.27 7.19
CA GLY A 60 3.70 14.94 6.20
C GLY A 60 5.08 15.07 6.83
N PHE A 61 6.00 14.15 6.52
CA PHE A 61 7.40 14.22 6.94
C PHE A 61 8.32 13.59 5.89
N GLU A 62 9.63 13.75 6.10
CA GLU A 62 10.62 12.92 5.44
C GLU A 62 10.43 11.43 5.86
N ASN A 63 10.70 10.47 4.97
CA ASN A 63 10.44 9.04 5.16
C ASN A 63 10.95 8.46 6.49
N GLY A 64 12.18 8.77 6.90
CA GLY A 64 12.73 8.30 8.17
C GLY A 64 11.95 8.84 9.37
N MET A 65 11.58 10.12 9.34
CA MET A 65 10.75 10.75 10.37
C MET A 65 9.30 10.26 10.37
N ALA A 66 8.74 9.95 9.19
CA ALA A 66 7.41 9.37 9.07
C ALA A 66 7.35 7.98 9.71
N THR A 67 8.43 7.20 9.54
CA THR A 67 8.60 5.84 10.09
C THR A 67 8.72 5.85 11.61
N ASP A 68 9.37 6.86 12.21
CA ASP A 68 9.54 6.93 13.67
C ASP A 68 8.19 6.87 14.41
N ARG A 69 8.00 5.80 15.19
CA ARG A 69 6.78 5.45 15.97
C ARG A 69 5.55 5.09 15.13
N ALA A 70 5.71 4.69 13.88
CA ALA A 70 4.62 4.09 13.12
C ALA A 70 4.35 2.67 13.64
N ASP A 71 3.09 2.27 13.77
CA ASP A 71 2.74 0.87 14.06
C ASP A 71 2.76 0.03 12.77
N VAL A 72 2.43 0.67 11.64
CA VAL A 72 2.43 0.07 10.30
C VAL A 72 3.06 1.02 9.30
N VAL A 73 3.97 0.51 8.48
CA VAL A 73 4.69 1.27 7.46
C VAL A 73 4.40 0.66 6.10
N VAL A 74 3.73 1.43 5.25
CA VAL A 74 3.37 1.03 3.89
C VAL A 74 4.40 1.59 2.92
N LEU A 75 5.03 0.71 2.15
CA LEU A 75 6.02 1.03 1.13
C LEU A 75 5.35 1.37 -0.20
N ALA A 76 4.66 2.51 -0.28
CA ALA A 76 4.00 3.02 -1.49
C ALA A 76 5.01 3.59 -2.51
N VAL A 77 6.09 2.86 -2.77
CA VAL A 77 7.17 3.23 -3.68
C VAL A 77 7.29 2.23 -4.83
N PRO A 78 7.88 2.61 -5.97
CA PRO A 78 8.09 1.69 -7.07
C PRO A 78 8.91 0.45 -6.65
N PRO A 79 8.64 -0.74 -7.25
CA PRO A 79 9.30 -2.00 -6.88
C PRO A 79 10.82 -1.96 -6.86
N TYR A 80 11.45 -1.17 -7.73
CA TYR A 80 12.91 -1.06 -7.83
C TYR A 80 13.54 -0.17 -6.75
N HIS A 81 12.74 0.52 -5.94
CA HIS A 81 13.20 1.36 -4.82
C HIS A 81 12.92 0.73 -3.45
N VAL A 82 12.14 -0.35 -3.37
CA VAL A 82 11.66 -0.87 -2.07
C VAL A 82 12.80 -1.22 -1.11
N ALA A 83 13.85 -1.91 -1.58
CA ALA A 83 14.98 -2.30 -0.74
C ALA A 83 15.76 -1.08 -0.23
N GLU A 84 16.04 -0.10 -1.10
CA GLU A 84 16.71 1.15 -0.72
C GLU A 84 15.90 1.92 0.34
N VAL A 85 14.57 1.95 0.20
CA VAL A 85 13.69 2.62 1.17
C VAL A 85 13.69 1.88 2.50
N VAL A 86 13.58 0.55 2.50
CA VAL A 86 13.67 -0.26 3.73
C VAL A 86 15.00 -0.02 4.43
N ASP A 87 16.13 -0.09 3.72
CA ASP A 87 17.46 0.17 4.26
C ASP A 87 17.54 1.56 4.90
N SER A 88 16.93 2.57 4.28
CA SER A 88 16.97 3.96 4.76
C SER A 88 16.16 4.21 6.04
N VAL A 89 15.17 3.36 6.34
CA VAL A 89 14.29 3.53 7.51
C VAL A 89 14.45 2.42 8.55
N ALA A 90 15.32 1.45 8.32
CA ALA A 90 15.51 0.27 9.18
C ALA A 90 15.79 0.63 10.66
N ASP A 91 16.58 1.68 10.92
CA ASP A 91 16.90 2.14 12.27
C ASP A 91 15.68 2.73 13.03
N GLY A 92 14.61 3.09 12.31
CA GLY A 92 13.38 3.63 12.86
C GLY A 92 12.28 2.60 13.11
N LEU A 93 12.47 1.35 12.65
CA LEU A 93 11.50 0.26 12.81
C LEU A 93 11.70 -0.45 14.15
N ALA A 94 10.61 -0.68 14.88
CA ALA A 94 10.56 -1.55 16.05
C ALA A 94 10.07 -2.95 15.68
N SER A 95 10.41 -3.95 16.50
CA SER A 95 10.02 -5.36 16.29
C SER A 95 8.52 -5.63 16.31
N ASP A 96 7.74 -4.74 16.91
CA ASP A 96 6.27 -4.86 16.93
C ASP A 96 5.61 -4.16 15.71
N ASP A 97 6.38 -3.46 14.88
CA ASP A 97 5.89 -2.75 13.70
C ASP A 97 5.67 -3.72 12.53
N VAL A 98 4.81 -3.36 11.57
CA VAL A 98 4.56 -4.16 10.38
C VAL A 98 4.94 -3.40 9.12
N LEU A 99 5.80 -3.99 8.28
CA LEU A 99 6.04 -3.51 6.92
C LEU A 99 4.98 -4.07 5.98
N VAL A 100 4.38 -3.20 5.17
CA VAL A 100 3.41 -3.57 4.14
C VAL A 100 3.91 -3.12 2.79
N THR A 101 3.94 -4.01 1.80
CA THR A 101 4.26 -3.64 0.42
C THR A 101 3.09 -3.86 -0.54
N PRO A 102 2.62 -2.79 -1.21
CA PRO A 102 1.69 -2.87 -2.33
C PRO A 102 2.39 -3.06 -3.69
N ALA A 103 3.72 -3.07 -3.71
CA ALA A 103 4.46 -3.11 -4.96
C ALA A 103 4.41 -4.51 -5.60
N ALA A 104 4.29 -4.54 -6.93
CA ALA A 104 4.27 -5.76 -7.74
C ALA A 104 5.31 -5.68 -8.85
N GLY A 105 6.01 -6.79 -9.11
CA GLY A 105 6.99 -6.87 -10.19
C GLY A 105 6.29 -6.89 -11.55
N VAL A 106 6.39 -5.81 -12.32
CA VAL A 106 5.71 -5.66 -13.62
C VAL A 106 6.67 -5.16 -14.69
N GLN A 107 6.64 -5.79 -15.85
CA GLN A 107 7.34 -5.34 -17.06
C GLN A 107 6.36 -5.13 -18.21
N ARG A 108 6.65 -4.15 -19.06
CA ARG A 108 5.89 -3.90 -20.29
C ARG A 108 6.72 -4.27 -21.52
N ASP A 109 6.08 -4.94 -22.48
CA ASP A 109 6.61 -5.17 -23.82
C ASP A 109 5.60 -4.76 -24.92
N GLU A 110 5.78 -5.26 -26.15
CA GLU A 110 4.87 -5.01 -27.27
C GLU A 110 3.53 -5.76 -27.17
N HIS A 111 3.44 -6.78 -26.31
CA HIS A 111 2.27 -7.63 -26.13
C HIS A 111 1.44 -7.28 -24.89
N GLY A 112 1.98 -6.49 -23.95
CA GLY A 112 1.24 -6.01 -22.80
C GLY A 112 2.09 -5.85 -21.55
N PHE A 113 1.45 -5.95 -20.40
CA PHE A 113 2.08 -6.00 -19.10
C PHE A 113 2.20 -7.45 -18.61
N HIS A 114 3.34 -7.81 -18.06
CA HIS A 114 3.64 -9.16 -17.61
C HIS A 114 4.18 -9.13 -16.18
N ALA A 115 3.93 -10.21 -15.44
CA ALA A 115 4.60 -10.43 -14.17
C ALA A 115 6.10 -10.54 -14.41
N HIS A 116 6.86 -9.74 -13.70
CA HIS A 116 8.32 -9.67 -13.77
C HIS A 116 8.87 -9.61 -12.34
N PRO A 117 8.82 -10.73 -11.61
CA PRO A 117 9.33 -10.80 -10.24
C PRO A 117 10.85 -10.54 -10.20
N PRO A 118 11.37 -9.97 -9.10
CA PRO A 118 12.80 -9.84 -8.88
C PRO A 118 13.46 -11.20 -8.62
N GLY A 119 14.80 -11.22 -8.51
CA GLY A 119 15.54 -12.45 -8.22
C GLY A 119 15.16 -13.15 -6.90
N ALA A 120 14.60 -12.40 -5.95
CA ALA A 120 14.03 -12.93 -4.70
C ALA A 120 12.71 -13.72 -4.89
N GLY A 121 12.12 -13.70 -6.09
CA GLY A 121 10.90 -14.43 -6.44
C GLY A 121 9.62 -13.59 -6.39
N SER A 122 9.58 -12.53 -5.58
CA SER A 122 8.50 -11.53 -5.53
C SER A 122 9.01 -10.21 -4.94
N VAL A 123 8.29 -9.11 -5.13
CA VAL A 123 8.65 -7.84 -4.49
C VAL A 123 8.45 -7.93 -2.97
N THR A 124 7.44 -8.68 -2.52
CA THR A 124 7.23 -8.97 -1.11
C THR A 124 8.42 -9.72 -0.49
N ALA A 125 8.98 -10.71 -1.19
CA ALA A 125 10.19 -11.41 -0.77
C ALA A 125 11.41 -10.48 -0.74
N LEU A 126 11.54 -9.57 -1.72
CA LEU A 126 12.60 -8.57 -1.73
C LEU A 126 12.53 -7.63 -0.52
N VAL A 127 11.32 -7.25 -0.09
CA VAL A 127 11.12 -6.46 1.14
C VAL A 127 11.49 -7.27 2.38
N ALA A 128 11.08 -8.54 2.45
CA ALA A 128 11.44 -9.43 3.56
C ALA A 128 12.96 -9.66 3.67
N ASP A 129 13.66 -9.78 2.54
CA ASP A 129 15.13 -9.92 2.53
C ASP A 129 15.86 -8.65 3.01
N ALA A 130 15.25 -7.47 2.86
CA ALA A 130 15.82 -6.18 3.26
C ALA A 130 15.39 -5.75 4.69
N ALA A 131 14.28 -6.27 5.18
CA ALA A 131 13.74 -5.92 6.49
C ALA A 131 14.64 -6.42 7.63
N PRO A 132 14.66 -5.73 8.79
CA PRO A 132 15.24 -6.30 10.00
C PRO A 132 14.58 -7.66 10.36
N ASP A 133 15.37 -8.61 10.86
CA ASP A 133 14.93 -9.99 11.13
C ASP A 133 13.69 -10.11 12.03
N ASP A 134 13.47 -9.14 12.90
CA ASP A 134 12.38 -9.09 13.88
C ASP A 134 11.18 -8.24 13.44
N VAL A 135 11.19 -7.68 12.22
CA VAL A 135 10.09 -6.88 11.67
C VAL A 135 9.29 -7.71 10.65
N PRO A 136 8.03 -8.07 10.93
CA PRO A 136 7.22 -8.83 10.00
C PRO A 136 6.84 -8.04 8.73
N VAL A 137 6.82 -8.76 7.60
CA VAL A 137 6.44 -8.22 6.28
C VAL A 137 5.14 -8.85 5.79
N VAL A 138 4.24 -8.01 5.29
CA VAL A 138 2.99 -8.42 4.63
C VAL A 138 2.92 -7.83 3.22
N GLY A 139 2.71 -8.69 2.23
CA GLY A 139 2.38 -8.24 0.87
C GLY A 139 0.87 -8.07 0.76
N ALA A 140 0.39 -6.86 0.50
CA ALA A 140 -1.05 -6.56 0.38
C ALA A 140 -1.29 -5.29 -0.43
N LEU A 141 -2.53 -5.03 -0.83
CA LEU A 141 -2.99 -3.81 -1.52
C LEU A 141 -2.55 -3.68 -3.00
N GLN A 142 -1.90 -4.70 -3.58
CA GLN A 142 -1.36 -4.68 -4.96
C GLN A 142 -2.44 -4.53 -6.04
N THR A 143 -3.67 -4.94 -5.72
CA THR A 143 -4.83 -4.93 -6.62
C THR A 143 -5.77 -3.75 -6.36
N LEU A 144 -5.39 -2.79 -5.52
CA LEU A 144 -6.24 -1.63 -5.25
C LEU A 144 -6.01 -0.53 -6.30
N PRO A 145 -7.07 -0.10 -7.01
CA PRO A 145 -6.98 0.96 -8.00
C PRO A 145 -6.92 2.33 -7.32
N ALA A 146 -5.81 3.03 -7.50
CA ALA A 146 -5.55 4.33 -6.86
C ALA A 146 -6.64 5.38 -7.15
N GLY A 147 -7.08 5.51 -8.40
CA GLY A 147 -8.10 6.50 -8.78
C GLY A 147 -9.43 6.30 -8.05
N ARG A 148 -9.91 5.04 -7.97
CA ARG A 148 -11.14 4.71 -7.24
C ARG A 148 -10.97 4.76 -5.72
N LEU A 149 -9.76 4.55 -5.21
CA LEU A 149 -9.48 4.80 -3.79
C LEU A 149 -9.58 6.30 -3.47
N ALA A 150 -9.07 7.17 -4.33
CA ALA A 150 -9.10 8.62 -4.13
C ALA A 150 -10.51 9.23 -4.26
N ASP A 151 -11.39 8.63 -5.07
CA ASP A 151 -12.81 8.98 -5.12
C ASP A 151 -13.55 8.47 -3.87
N LEU A 152 -13.74 9.34 -2.87
CA LEU A 152 -14.42 8.98 -1.61
C LEU A 152 -15.92 8.63 -1.79
N ASP A 153 -16.55 9.04 -2.89
CA ASP A 153 -17.93 8.68 -3.22
C ASP A 153 -18.05 7.31 -3.92
N ALA A 154 -16.92 6.75 -4.40
CA ALA A 154 -16.91 5.46 -5.08
C ALA A 154 -17.17 4.28 -4.13
N ASP A 155 -18.04 3.37 -4.56
CA ASP A 155 -18.18 2.03 -3.98
C ASP A 155 -17.00 1.15 -4.43
N LEU A 156 -16.28 0.59 -3.46
CA LEU A 156 -15.12 -0.24 -3.72
C LEU A 156 -15.57 -1.65 -4.09
N GLY A 157 -16.15 -2.39 -3.15
CA GLY A 157 -16.53 -3.79 -3.34
C GLY A 157 -15.36 -4.70 -3.78
N ILE A 158 -14.15 -4.41 -3.31
CA ILE A 158 -12.89 -5.04 -3.72
C ILE A 158 -12.40 -6.00 -2.65
N ASP A 159 -11.97 -7.17 -3.07
CA ASP A 159 -11.18 -8.07 -2.24
C ASP A 159 -9.70 -7.74 -2.40
N ALA A 160 -8.99 -7.63 -1.27
CA ALA A 160 -7.56 -7.39 -1.21
C ALA A 160 -6.86 -8.65 -0.67
N PRO A 161 -6.27 -9.48 -1.55
CA PRO A 161 -5.44 -10.58 -1.10
C PRO A 161 -4.23 -10.07 -0.30
N LEU A 162 -3.87 -10.80 0.74
CA LEU A 162 -2.67 -10.54 1.52
C LEU A 162 -1.89 -11.82 1.78
N VAL A 163 -0.57 -11.69 1.87
CA VAL A 163 0.37 -12.79 2.13
C VAL A 163 1.38 -12.39 3.20
N GLY A 164 1.86 -13.34 3.98
CA GLY A 164 2.84 -13.11 5.02
C GLY A 164 2.99 -14.32 5.93
N ASP A 165 4.17 -14.45 6.55
CA ASP A 165 4.50 -15.61 7.40
C ASP A 165 4.18 -15.38 8.88
N ASP A 166 4.03 -14.13 9.32
CA ASP A 166 3.56 -13.79 10.66
C ASP A 166 2.03 -13.60 10.67
N GLY A 167 1.33 -14.44 11.44
CA GLY A 167 -0.13 -14.42 11.52
C GLY A 167 -0.69 -13.15 12.17
N ARG A 168 0.00 -12.60 13.19
CA ARG A 168 -0.45 -11.38 13.87
C ARG A 168 -0.32 -10.17 12.95
N ALA A 169 0.78 -10.07 12.20
CA ALA A 169 0.98 -9.01 11.21
C ALA A 169 -0.09 -9.06 10.12
N LYS A 170 -0.43 -10.26 9.64
CA LYS A 170 -1.55 -10.44 8.70
C LYS A 170 -2.88 -9.98 9.30
N ASP A 171 -3.17 -10.31 10.55
CA ASP A 171 -4.40 -9.86 11.23
C ASP A 171 -4.46 -8.33 11.36
N VAL A 172 -3.34 -7.68 11.68
CA VAL A 172 -3.24 -6.21 11.74
C VAL A 172 -3.54 -5.59 10.38
N VAL A 173 -2.91 -6.09 9.32
CA VAL A 173 -3.10 -5.57 7.95
C VAL A 173 -4.49 -5.87 7.42
N ALA A 174 -5.05 -7.04 7.73
CA ALA A 174 -6.43 -7.37 7.40
C ALA A 174 -7.42 -6.39 8.05
N GLY A 175 -7.23 -6.08 9.34
CA GLY A 175 -8.02 -5.08 10.05
C GLY A 175 -7.94 -3.69 9.39
N LEU A 176 -6.74 -3.24 9.01
CA LEU A 176 -6.56 -1.96 8.31
C LEU A 176 -7.28 -1.91 6.95
N ILE A 177 -7.30 -3.03 6.23
CA ILE A 177 -8.04 -3.15 4.96
C ILE A 177 -9.54 -3.06 5.25
N GLU A 178 -10.04 -3.83 6.21
CA GLU A 178 -11.48 -3.95 6.52
C GLU A 178 -12.05 -2.71 7.22
N ASP A 179 -11.21 -1.89 7.84
CA ASP A 179 -11.56 -0.58 8.36
C ASP A 179 -12.01 0.40 7.24
N VAL A 180 -11.69 0.09 5.98
CA VAL A 180 -12.17 0.83 4.80
C VAL A 180 -13.44 0.17 4.26
N GLY A 181 -14.56 0.90 4.34
CA GLY A 181 -15.84 0.44 3.82
C GLY A 181 -15.76 -0.03 2.36
N GLY A 182 -16.20 -1.25 2.11
CA GLY A 182 -16.19 -1.85 0.76
C GLY A 182 -14.91 -2.61 0.40
N LEU A 183 -13.88 -2.63 1.26
CA LEU A 183 -12.76 -3.54 1.14
C LEU A 183 -12.97 -4.80 1.99
N ARG A 184 -12.42 -5.93 1.52
CA ARG A 184 -12.39 -7.19 2.26
C ARG A 184 -11.00 -7.82 2.15
N ALA A 185 -10.37 -8.08 3.28
CA ALA A 185 -9.09 -8.78 3.31
C ALA A 185 -9.28 -10.28 2.99
N ILE A 186 -8.40 -10.85 2.17
CA ILE A 186 -8.40 -12.28 1.85
C ILE A 186 -7.00 -12.85 2.13
N ASP A 187 -6.87 -13.72 3.13
CA ASP A 187 -5.60 -14.39 3.40
C ASP A 187 -5.27 -15.38 2.27
N ALA A 188 -4.22 -15.07 1.51
CA ALA A 188 -3.70 -15.89 0.43
C ALA A 188 -2.54 -16.80 0.87
N GLY A 189 -2.25 -16.87 2.18
CA GLY A 189 -1.30 -17.79 2.78
C GLY A 189 0.03 -17.14 3.16
N GLY A 190 1.11 -17.93 3.07
CA GLY A 190 2.46 -17.49 3.43
C GLY A 190 3.10 -16.62 2.34
N LEU A 191 4.25 -16.03 2.66
CA LEU A 191 5.00 -15.14 1.77
C LEU A 191 5.39 -15.83 0.44
N ALA A 192 5.56 -17.15 0.45
CA ALA A 192 5.86 -17.94 -0.74
C ALA A 192 4.80 -17.82 -1.86
N ASN A 193 3.57 -17.39 -1.53
CA ASN A 193 2.48 -17.17 -2.49
C ASN A 193 2.41 -15.72 -3.03
N ALA A 194 3.40 -14.88 -2.72
CA ALA A 194 3.38 -13.47 -3.08
C ALA A 194 3.41 -13.23 -4.59
N ALA A 195 4.15 -14.05 -5.35
CA ALA A 195 4.26 -13.89 -6.79
C ALA A 195 2.89 -14.07 -7.49
N GLU A 196 2.06 -14.98 -6.99
CA GLU A 196 0.71 -15.23 -7.47
C GLU A 196 -0.18 -14.01 -7.26
N VAL A 197 -0.13 -13.39 -6.07
CA VAL A 197 -0.89 -12.18 -5.77
C VAL A 197 -0.40 -11.00 -6.61
N GLU A 198 0.91 -10.76 -6.66
CA GLU A 198 1.51 -9.69 -7.46
C GLU A 198 1.20 -9.83 -8.97
N SER A 199 1.02 -11.06 -9.47
CA SER A 199 0.65 -11.32 -10.87
C SER A 199 -0.75 -10.85 -11.27
N LEU A 200 -1.61 -10.53 -10.29
CA LEU A 200 -2.92 -9.93 -10.57
C LEU A 200 -2.78 -8.49 -11.10
N THR A 201 -1.77 -7.73 -10.65
CA THR A 201 -1.56 -6.35 -11.09
C THR A 201 -1.37 -6.21 -12.61
N PRO A 202 -0.44 -6.91 -13.29
CA PRO A 202 -0.30 -6.82 -14.73
C PRO A 202 -1.55 -7.32 -15.48
N LEU A 203 -2.26 -8.31 -14.94
CA LEU A 203 -3.53 -8.76 -15.50
C LEU A 203 -4.59 -7.64 -15.47
N LEU A 204 -4.79 -6.98 -14.32
CA LEU A 204 -5.74 -5.88 -14.18
C LEU A 204 -5.39 -4.71 -15.11
N ILE A 205 -4.10 -4.37 -15.23
CA ILE A 205 -3.64 -3.33 -16.16
C ILE A 205 -3.97 -3.72 -17.61
N ASN A 206 -3.73 -4.97 -18.01
CA ASN A 206 -4.05 -5.40 -19.37
C ASN A 206 -5.56 -5.37 -19.63
N LEU A 207 -6.40 -5.79 -18.69
CA LEU A 207 -7.86 -5.72 -18.83
C LEU A 207 -8.30 -4.27 -19.07
N ALA A 208 -7.85 -3.34 -18.23
CA ALA A 208 -8.19 -1.93 -18.35
C ALA A 208 -7.71 -1.27 -19.66
N ARG A 209 -6.62 -1.76 -20.26
CA ARG A 209 -6.11 -1.24 -21.54
C ARG A 209 -6.80 -1.81 -22.77
N ASN A 210 -7.49 -2.94 -22.65
CA ASN A 210 -8.17 -3.59 -23.76
C ASN A 210 -9.68 -3.36 -23.74
N ASP A 211 -10.21 -2.73 -22.70
CA ASP A 211 -11.62 -2.41 -22.56
C ASP A 211 -11.78 -1.05 -21.85
N ASP A 212 -12.24 -0.05 -22.60
CA ASP A 212 -12.41 1.33 -22.11
C ASP A 212 -13.48 1.43 -21.01
N ASP A 213 -14.39 0.45 -20.90
CA ASP A 213 -15.41 0.39 -19.84
C ASP A 213 -14.83 -0.14 -18.51
N LEU A 214 -13.59 -0.66 -18.53
CA LEU A 214 -12.92 -1.29 -17.39
C LEU A 214 -11.80 -0.41 -16.81
N ALA A 215 -12.14 0.77 -16.30
CA ALA A 215 -11.19 1.61 -15.57
C ALA A 215 -11.15 1.29 -14.06
N ASP A 216 -10.00 1.57 -13.42
CA ASP A 216 -9.81 1.45 -11.96
C ASP A 216 -10.30 0.11 -11.39
N LEU A 217 -9.80 -0.99 -11.95
CA LEU A 217 -10.24 -2.34 -11.57
C LEU A 217 -9.66 -2.80 -10.23
N GLY A 218 -10.49 -3.50 -9.47
CA GLY A 218 -10.08 -4.40 -8.40
C GLY A 218 -10.57 -5.82 -8.67
N VAL A 219 -10.31 -6.74 -7.75
CA VAL A 219 -10.78 -8.14 -7.84
C VAL A 219 -11.88 -8.43 -6.83
N ARG A 220 -12.71 -9.43 -7.13
CA ARG A 220 -13.69 -9.98 -6.16
C ARG A 220 -13.87 -11.48 -6.40
N PHE A 221 -13.71 -12.28 -5.36
CA PHE A 221 -13.82 -13.73 -5.36
C PHE A 221 -15.22 -14.15 -4.85
N ARG A 222 -15.95 -14.95 -5.62
CA ARG A 222 -17.34 -15.39 -5.35
C ARG A 222 -17.57 -16.84 -5.73
#